data_AF-A0A536KRR0-F1
#
_entry.id   AF-A0A536KRR0-F1
#
_cell.length_a   1.000
_cell.length_b   1.000
_cell.length_c   1.000
_cell.angle_alpha   90.00
_cell.angle_beta   90.00
_cell.angle_gamma   90.00
#
_symmetry.space_group_name_H-M   'P 1'
#
loop_
_entity.id
_entity.type
_entity.pdbx_description
1 polymer ?
#
loop_
_entity_poly.entity_id
_entity_poly.type
_entity_poly.pdbx_seq_one_letter_code
_entity_poly.pdbx_strand_id
1 'polypeptide(L)'
;MILLHGFGQRYDLPIGLALYLFAAGGVVFISFVLVVLFAGEQVGAKAIEYPRRALPWLLPFARSPWPRLVGGAIGVIGLLSVVIAGFFGSRTAVYNPAEYLVWIYFWAMSVILSGLVGNLWYLLNPWAAIYDAVVRLRPARPAWTLPDVGVW
;
A
#
# COMPACT_ATOMS: atom_id res chain seq x y z
N MET A 1 -41.45 -27.64 -15.56
CA MET A 1 -40.94 -26.41 -16.21
C MET A 1 -39.90 -25.80 -15.26
N ILE A 2 -38.68 -26.34 -15.21
CA ILE A 2 -37.48 -25.86 -15.91
C ILE A 2 -37.28 -24.33 -15.76
N LEU A 3 -36.48 -23.99 -14.74
CA LEU A 3 -35.67 -22.80 -14.51
C LEU A 3 -36.15 -21.44 -15.07
N LEU A 4 -36.87 -20.69 -14.23
CA LEU A 4 -36.67 -19.24 -14.10
C LEU A 4 -35.63 -18.97 -13.01
N HIS A 5 -34.35 -18.85 -13.38
CA HIS A 5 -33.35 -18.17 -12.55
C HIS A 5 -32.56 -17.26 -13.48
N GLY A 6 -32.76 -15.95 -13.32
CA GLY A 6 -32.24 -14.92 -14.18
C GLY A 6 -30.73 -15.00 -14.35
N PHE A 7 -30.28 -15.07 -15.60
CA PHE A 7 -28.95 -14.62 -15.96
C PHE A 7 -28.92 -13.10 -15.72
N GLY A 8 -28.38 -12.68 -14.59
CA GLY A 8 -27.88 -11.31 -14.43
C GLY A 8 -26.90 -11.00 -15.57
N GLN A 9 -26.81 -9.73 -15.99
CA GLN A 9 -25.95 -9.33 -17.10
C GLN A 9 -24.58 -10.02 -17.01
N ARG A 10 -24.31 -10.91 -17.95
CA ARG A 10 -22.97 -11.43 -18.13
C ARG A 10 -22.13 -10.28 -18.67
N TYR A 11 -21.20 -9.81 -17.84
CA TYR A 11 -20.06 -9.03 -18.30
C TYR A 11 -19.20 -9.98 -19.15
N ASP A 12 -19.62 -10.21 -20.39
CA ASP A 12 -18.81 -10.94 -21.36
C ASP A 12 -17.84 -9.92 -21.96
N LEU A 13 -16.55 -10.23 -21.91
CA LEU A 13 -15.57 -9.41 -22.62
C LEU A 13 -15.91 -9.44 -24.11
N PRO A 14 -15.76 -8.31 -24.84
CA PRO A 14 -15.95 -8.28 -26.29
C PRO A 14 -14.96 -9.17 -27.06
N ILE A 15 -13.98 -9.73 -26.34
CA ILE A 15 -12.89 -10.58 -26.80
C ILE A 15 -12.90 -11.88 -25.97
N GLY A 16 -12.59 -13.02 -26.59
CA GLY A 16 -12.54 -14.31 -25.89
C GLY A 16 -11.60 -14.30 -24.68
N LEU A 17 -12.01 -14.91 -23.57
CA LEU A 17 -11.29 -14.94 -22.29
C LEU A 17 -9.80 -15.28 -22.44
N ALA A 18 -9.49 -16.29 -23.26
CA ALA A 18 -8.11 -16.71 -23.50
C ALA A 18 -7.26 -15.57 -24.09
N LEU A 19 -7.77 -14.88 -25.12
CA LEU A 19 -7.07 -13.77 -25.75
C LEU A 19 -6.87 -12.61 -24.76
N TYR A 20 -7.85 -12.33 -23.92
CA TYR A 20 -7.72 -11.33 -22.86
C TYR A 20 -6.62 -11.68 -21.87
N LEU A 21 -6.58 -12.92 -21.36
CA LEU A 21 -5.56 -13.35 -20.39
C LEU A 21 -4.16 -13.34 -20.99
N PHE A 22 -4.00 -13.80 -22.24
CA PHE A 22 -2.72 -13.74 -22.94
C PHE A 22 -2.25 -12.30 -23.17
N ALA A 23 -3.15 -11.41 -23.59
CA ALA A 23 -2.83 -10.00 -23.80
C ALA A 23 -2.47 -9.31 -22.47
N ALA A 24 -3.27 -9.47 -21.43
CA ALA A 24 -3.02 -8.88 -20.11
C ALA A 24 -1.69 -9.37 -19.51
N GLY A 25 -1.45 -10.68 -19.54
CA GLY A 25 -0.18 -11.27 -19.09
C GLY A 25 1.01 -10.79 -19.92
N GLY A 26 0.84 -10.71 -21.25
CA GLY A 26 1.86 -10.21 -22.17
C GLY A 26 2.24 -8.76 -21.90
N VAL A 27 1.26 -7.87 -21.70
CA VAL A 27 1.50 -6.45 -21.37
C VAL A 27 2.27 -6.32 -20.06
N VAL A 28 1.87 -7.05 -19.02
CA VAL A 28 2.58 -7.05 -17.73
C VAL A 28 4.02 -7.54 -17.93
N PHE A 29 4.22 -8.69 -18.58
CA PHE A 29 5.55 -9.23 -18.83
C PHE A 29 6.43 -8.24 -19.60
N ILE A 30 5.94 -7.69 -20.71
CA ILE A 30 6.67 -6.72 -21.53
C ILE A 30 7.01 -5.47 -20.71
N SER A 31 6.08 -4.95 -19.89
CA SER A 31 6.36 -3.80 -19.03
C SER A 31 7.54 -4.04 -18.08
N PHE A 32 7.61 -5.22 -17.44
CA PHE A 32 8.73 -5.59 -16.59
C PHE A 32 10.02 -5.77 -17.39
N VAL A 33 9.97 -6.42 -18.57
CA VAL A 33 11.14 -6.53 -19.46
C VAL A 33 11.68 -5.15 -19.83
N LEU A 34 10.80 -4.21 -20.20
CA LEU A 34 11.19 -2.84 -20.51
C LEU A 34 11.81 -2.15 -19.29
N VAL A 35 11.22 -2.29 -18.09
CA VAL A 35 11.80 -1.74 -16.86
C VAL A 35 13.19 -2.33 -16.60
N VAL A 36 13.39 -3.64 -16.74
CA VAL A 36 14.70 -4.27 -16.54
C VAL A 36 15.73 -3.78 -17.55
N LEU A 37 15.36 -3.69 -18.83
CA LEU A 37 16.28 -3.28 -19.91
C LEU A 37 16.64 -1.80 -19.85
N PHE A 38 15.70 -0.92 -19.48
CA PHE A 38 15.87 0.53 -19.58
C PHE A 38 16.04 1.24 -18.24
N ALA A 39 15.53 0.68 -17.14
CA ALA A 39 15.59 1.29 -15.82
C ALA A 39 16.69 0.71 -14.92
N GLY A 40 17.42 -0.33 -15.34
CA GLY A 40 18.43 -1.02 -14.51
C GLY A 40 19.48 -0.13 -13.85
N GLU A 41 19.85 1.00 -14.46
CA GLU A 41 20.78 1.99 -13.88
C GLU A 41 20.09 3.08 -13.03
N GLN A 42 18.76 3.20 -13.13
CA GLN A 42 17.89 4.16 -12.42
C GLN A 42 17.06 3.51 -11.31
N VAL A 43 17.35 2.27 -10.90
CA VAL A 43 16.71 1.64 -9.74
C VAL A 43 17.77 1.39 -8.67
N GLY A 44 17.95 2.36 -7.79
CA GLY A 44 18.87 2.26 -6.66
C GLY A 44 18.83 3.51 -5.78
N ALA A 45 19.48 3.45 -4.60
CA ALA A 45 19.50 4.55 -3.63
C ALA A 45 20.01 5.90 -4.19
N LYS A 46 20.66 5.88 -5.37
CA LYS A 46 21.20 7.05 -6.08
C LYS A 46 20.35 7.52 -7.26
N ALA A 47 19.28 6.83 -7.61
CA ALA A 47 18.61 7.04 -8.88
C ALA A 47 17.76 8.32 -8.92
N ILE A 48 17.21 8.75 -7.79
CA ILE A 48 16.44 10.00 -7.71
C ILE A 48 16.68 10.65 -6.35
N GLU A 49 17.68 11.54 -6.28
CA GLU A 49 17.74 12.52 -5.19
C GLU A 49 16.65 13.56 -5.43
N TYR A 50 15.46 13.30 -4.89
CA TYR A 50 14.42 14.31 -4.84
C TYR A 50 14.94 15.50 -4.03
N PRO A 51 14.91 16.74 -4.56
CA PRO A 51 15.32 17.91 -3.81
C PRO A 51 14.38 18.12 -2.63
N ARG A 52 14.77 17.61 -1.46
CA ARG A 52 14.01 17.74 -0.21
C ARG A 52 14.21 19.15 0.33
N ARG A 53 13.28 20.04 0.01
CA ARG A 53 13.20 21.34 0.68
C ARG A 53 12.62 21.12 2.08
N ALA A 54 13.49 20.97 3.05
CA ALA A 54 13.07 20.95 4.46
C ALA A 54 12.58 22.35 4.84
N LEU A 55 11.36 22.45 5.37
CA LEU A 55 10.89 23.68 6.00
C LEU A 55 11.51 23.76 7.41
N PRO A 56 12.41 24.73 7.69
CA PRO A 56 13.16 24.82 8.95
C PRO A 56 12.28 24.80 10.19
N TRP A 57 11.07 25.38 10.09
CA TRP A 57 10.13 25.47 11.20
C TRP A 57 9.38 24.16 11.51
N LEU A 58 9.31 23.20 10.57
CA LEU A 58 8.68 21.90 10.79
C LEU A 58 9.67 20.85 11.32
N LEU A 59 10.97 21.08 11.20
CA LEU A 59 12.01 20.17 11.66
C LEU A 59 11.94 19.80 13.16
N PRO A 60 11.68 20.73 14.10
CA PRO A 60 11.54 20.39 15.52
C PRO A 60 10.34 19.47 15.77
N PHE A 61 9.23 19.71 15.08
CA PHE A 61 8.03 18.90 15.17
C PHE A 61 8.23 17.52 14.53
N ALA A 62 8.82 17.46 13.34
CA ALA A 62 9.11 16.23 12.61
C ALA A 62 10.15 15.33 13.33
N ARG A 63 11.06 15.92 14.12
CA ARG A 63 12.02 15.18 14.96
C ARG A 63 11.44 14.69 16.28
N SER A 64 10.25 15.15 16.63
CA SER A 64 9.54 14.69 17.83
C SER A 64 9.05 13.24 17.64
N PRO A 65 8.99 12.42 18.71
CA PRO A 65 8.36 11.10 18.62
C PRO A 65 6.83 11.19 18.45
N TRP A 66 6.23 12.34 18.76
CA TRP A 66 4.78 12.52 18.79
C TRP A 66 4.08 12.31 17.44
N PRO A 67 4.51 12.92 16.31
CA PRO A 67 3.84 12.72 15.02
C PRO A 67 3.89 11.26 14.56
N ARG A 68 4.99 10.56 14.85
CA ARG A 68 5.15 9.15 14.50
C ARG A 68 4.28 8.25 15.36
N LEU A 69 4.14 8.56 16.66
CA LEU A 69 3.25 7.82 17.54
C LEU A 69 1.78 8.03 17.18
N VAL A 70 1.37 9.28 16.94
CA VAL A 70 -0.01 9.63 16.58
C VAL A 70 -0.36 9.08 15.20
N GLY A 71 0.52 9.29 14.21
CA GLY A 71 0.34 8.74 12.86
C GLY A 71 0.27 7.21 12.88
N GLY A 72 1.15 6.56 13.64
CA GLY A 72 1.15 5.11 13.79
C GLY A 72 -0.14 4.59 14.43
N ALA A 73 -0.64 5.27 15.46
CA ALA A 73 -1.91 4.94 16.09
C ALA A 73 -3.09 5.10 15.12
N ILE A 74 -3.13 6.18 14.32
CA ILE A 74 -4.13 6.37 13.26
C ILE A 74 -4.07 5.23 12.25
N GLY A 75 -2.87 4.85 11.81
CA GLY A 75 -2.65 3.73 10.91
C GLY A 75 -3.20 2.41 11.46
N VAL A 76 -2.89 2.10 12.73
CA VAL A 76 -3.36 0.88 13.40
C VAL A 76 -4.88 0.89 13.55
N ILE A 77 -5.47 2.02 13.95
CA ILE A 77 -6.93 2.16 14.05
C ILE A 77 -7.59 1.97 12.68
N GLY A 78 -7.00 2.56 11.63
CA GLY A 78 -7.47 2.39 10.25
C GLY A 78 -7.42 0.92 9.83
N LEU A 79 -6.32 0.22 10.09
CA LEU A 79 -6.17 -1.20 9.81
C LEU A 79 -7.21 -2.04 10.57
N LEU A 80 -7.39 -1.80 11.86
CA LEU A 80 -8.38 -2.51 12.68
C LEU A 80 -9.80 -2.24 12.17
N SER A 81 -10.10 -1.00 11.76
CA SER A 81 -11.41 -0.64 11.20
C SER A 81 -11.69 -1.40 9.91
N VAL A 82 -10.69 -1.54 9.02
CA VAL A 82 -10.80 -2.35 7.80
C VAL A 82 -11.02 -3.82 8.14
N VAL A 83 -10.26 -4.38 9.08
CA VAL A 83 -10.39 -5.79 9.49
C VAL A 83 -11.78 -6.05 10.08
N ILE A 84 -12.25 -5.20 10.99
CA ILE A 84 -13.57 -5.31 11.62
C ILE A 84 -14.67 -5.16 10.57
N ALA A 85 -14.59 -4.15 9.69
CA ALA A 85 -15.56 -3.97 8.61
C ALA A 85 -15.51 -5.12 7.58
N GLY A 86 -14.36 -5.74 7.37
CA GLY A 86 -14.23 -6.92 6.52
C GLY A 86 -14.95 -8.15 7.08
N PHE A 87 -14.81 -8.39 8.40
CA PHE A 87 -15.45 -9.55 9.04
C PHE A 87 -16.93 -9.35 9.37
N PHE A 88 -17.33 -8.14 9.77
CA PHE A 88 -18.67 -7.84 10.27
C PHE A 88 -19.51 -6.98 9.31
N GLY A 89 -18.91 -6.41 8.27
CA GLY A 89 -19.59 -5.55 7.31
C GLY A 89 -20.43 -6.30 6.28
N SER A 90 -21.10 -5.54 5.43
CA SER A 90 -21.94 -6.09 4.37
C SER A 90 -21.11 -6.90 3.36
N ARG A 91 -21.69 -8.00 2.85
CA ARG A 91 -21.10 -8.74 1.72
C ARG A 91 -21.18 -7.99 0.40
N THR A 92 -22.02 -6.96 0.33
CA THR A 92 -22.13 -6.08 -0.83
C THR A 92 -21.11 -4.94 -0.70
N ALA A 93 -20.18 -4.85 -1.65
CA ALA A 93 -19.07 -3.89 -1.61
C ALA A 93 -19.51 -2.43 -1.38
N VAL A 94 -20.59 -2.01 -2.03
CA VAL A 94 -21.15 -0.64 -1.92
C VAL A 94 -21.61 -0.29 -0.50
N TYR A 95 -21.97 -1.29 0.31
CA TYR A 95 -22.40 -1.08 1.69
C TYR A 95 -21.34 -1.46 2.71
N ASN A 96 -20.15 -1.90 2.26
CA ASN A 96 -19.07 -2.26 3.17
C ASN A 96 -18.11 -1.09 3.36
N PRO A 97 -17.98 -0.55 4.59
CA PRO A 97 -17.03 0.51 4.88
C PRO A 97 -15.57 0.15 4.54
N ALA A 98 -15.20 -1.14 4.58
CA ALA A 98 -13.86 -1.60 4.23
C ALA A 98 -13.46 -1.20 2.80
N GLU A 99 -14.42 -1.23 1.86
CA GLU A 99 -14.18 -0.87 0.47
C GLU A 99 -13.76 0.60 0.34
N TYR A 100 -14.50 1.50 0.99
CA TYR A 100 -14.19 2.93 0.98
C TYR A 100 -12.90 3.26 1.74
N LEU A 101 -12.68 2.61 2.89
CA LEU A 101 -11.47 2.80 3.71
C LEU A 101 -10.21 2.40 2.94
N VAL A 102 -10.24 1.27 2.24
CA VAL A 102 -9.08 0.78 1.49
C VAL A 102 -8.87 1.57 0.20
N TRP A 103 -9.91 1.73 -0.63
CA TRP A 103 -9.72 2.28 -1.97
C TRP A 103 -9.71 3.79 -2.04
N ILE A 104 -10.58 4.45 -1.26
CA ILE A 104 -10.69 5.91 -1.32
C ILE A 104 -9.74 6.53 -0.29
N TYR A 105 -9.92 6.20 0.98
CA TYR A 105 -9.20 6.88 2.05
C TYR A 105 -7.75 6.43 2.17
N PHE A 106 -7.48 5.13 2.04
CA PHE A 106 -6.10 4.65 2.06
C PHE A 106 -5.46 4.85 0.70
N TRP A 107 -5.94 4.20 -0.36
CA TRP A 107 -5.22 4.20 -1.64
C TRP A 107 -5.22 5.58 -2.32
N ALA A 108 -6.38 6.11 -2.70
CA ALA A 108 -6.43 7.36 -3.45
C ALA A 108 -5.92 8.56 -2.65
N MET A 109 -6.42 8.76 -1.42
CA MET A 109 -6.05 9.92 -0.60
C MET A 109 -4.59 9.87 -0.17
N SER A 110 -4.04 8.70 0.22
CA SER A 110 -2.63 8.65 0.65
C SER A 110 -1.67 8.98 -0.49
N VAL A 111 -1.96 8.54 -1.72
CA VAL A 111 -1.12 8.84 -2.89
C VAL A 111 -1.17 10.33 -3.22
N ILE A 112 -2.37 10.91 -3.30
CA ILE A 112 -2.55 12.35 -3.62
C ILE A 112 -1.89 13.22 -2.54
N LEU A 113 -2.17 12.95 -1.27
CA LEU A 113 -1.59 13.71 -0.16
C LEU A 113 -0.08 13.49 -0.04
N SER A 114 0.43 12.30 -0.38
CA SER A 114 1.88 12.07 -0.36
C SER A 114 2.61 12.86 -1.45
N GLY A 115 1.95 13.12 -2.58
CA GLY A 115 2.46 14.04 -3.61
C GLY A 115 2.59 15.49 -3.12
N LEU A 116 1.72 15.92 -2.19
CA LEU A 116 1.71 17.28 -1.64
C LEU A 116 2.63 17.46 -0.43
N VAL A 117 2.59 16.51 0.52
CA VAL A 117 3.23 16.64 1.84
C VAL A 117 4.54 15.84 1.92
N GLY A 118 4.75 14.88 1.03
CA GLY A 118 5.86 13.94 1.06
C GLY A 118 5.44 12.57 1.61
N ASN A 119 6.41 11.76 2.06
CA ASN A 119 6.14 10.36 2.45
C ASN A 119 5.28 10.25 3.73
N LEU A 120 3.94 10.22 3.56
CA LEU A 120 2.99 10.03 4.65
C LEU A 120 2.98 8.59 5.18
N TRP A 121 3.35 7.63 4.34
CA TRP A 121 3.46 6.23 4.76
C TRP A 121 4.45 6.06 5.91
N TYR A 122 5.52 6.86 5.96
CA TYR A 122 6.45 6.87 7.09
C TYR A 122 5.76 7.12 8.44
N LEU A 123 4.68 7.90 8.47
CA LEU A 123 3.92 8.22 9.68
C LEU A 123 2.78 7.23 9.91
N LEU A 124 2.03 6.90 8.86
CA LEU A 124 0.78 6.13 8.96
C LEU A 124 0.97 4.61 8.93
N ASN A 125 2.20 4.10 8.73
CA ASN A 125 2.44 2.67 8.60
C ASN A 125 2.06 1.90 9.89
N PRO A 126 0.98 1.09 9.86
CA PRO A 126 0.52 0.36 11.05
C PRO A 126 1.50 -0.71 11.47
N TRP A 127 2.20 -1.34 10.53
CA TRP A 127 3.14 -2.42 10.81
C TRP A 127 4.37 -1.93 11.56
N ALA A 128 4.89 -0.77 11.15
CA ALA A 128 5.99 -0.10 11.86
C ALA A 128 5.56 0.28 13.28
N ALA A 129 4.34 0.82 13.45
CA ALA A 129 3.82 1.19 14.75
C ALA A 129 3.62 -0.03 15.68
N ILE A 130 3.09 -1.14 15.14
CA ILE A 130 2.95 -2.40 15.87
C ILE A 130 4.32 -2.96 16.24
N TYR A 131 5.28 -2.96 15.31
CA TYR A 131 6.65 -3.40 15.58
C TYR A 131 7.30 -2.57 16.69
N ASP A 132 7.24 -1.24 16.60
CA ASP A 132 7.79 -0.33 17.60
C ASP A 132 7.13 -0.55 18.98
N ALA A 133 5.83 -0.85 19.03
CA ALA A 133 5.12 -1.20 20.26
C ALA A 133 5.55 -2.56 20.82
N VAL A 134 5.71 -3.58 19.97
CA VAL A 134 6.16 -4.92 20.37
C VAL A 134 7.58 -4.86 20.92
N VAL A 135 8.50 -4.16 20.25
CA VAL A 135 9.89 -4.02 20.70
C VAL A 135 9.98 -3.31 22.05
N ARG A 136 9.11 -2.32 22.31
CA ARG A 136 9.04 -1.65 23.62
C ARG A 136 8.60 -2.59 24.74
N LEU A 137 7.68 -3.52 24.46
CA LEU A 137 7.17 -4.47 25.44
C LEU A 137 8.11 -5.69 25.61
N ARG A 138 8.78 -6.10 24.53
CA ARG A 138 9.67 -7.24 24.45
C ARG A 138 10.88 -6.82 23.61
N PRO A 139 12.04 -6.51 24.21
CA PRO A 139 13.24 -6.16 23.45
C PRO A 139 13.53 -7.25 22.43
N ALA A 140 13.39 -6.92 21.15
CA ALA A 140 13.70 -7.85 20.08
C ALA A 140 15.21 -8.11 20.11
N ARG A 141 15.60 -9.39 20.06
CA ARG A 141 16.99 -9.74 19.81
C ARG A 141 17.38 -9.17 18.44
N PRO A 142 18.61 -8.65 18.28
CA PRO A 142 19.04 -8.13 16.98
C PRO A 142 18.79 -9.19 15.91
N ALA A 143 18.13 -8.79 14.82
CA ALA A 143 17.92 -9.66 13.68
C ALA A 143 19.29 -10.20 13.26
N TRP A 144 19.37 -11.50 13.01
CA TRP A 144 20.60 -12.15 12.61
C TRP A 144 21.11 -11.44 11.35
N THR A 145 22.20 -10.69 11.46
CA THR A 145 22.82 -10.02 10.32
C THR A 145 23.42 -11.12 9.46
N LEU A 146 22.73 -11.49 8.38
CA LEU A 146 23.33 -12.35 7.37
C LEU A 146 24.59 -11.63 6.85
N PRO A 147 25.74 -12.33 6.75
CA PRO A 147 26.94 -11.75 6.16
C PRO A 147 26.64 -11.39 4.70
N ASP A 148 26.72 -10.10 4.38
CA ASP A 148 26.85 -9.47 3.05
C ASP A 148 26.24 -10.22 1.85
N VAL A 149 25.01 -10.73 1.99
CA VAL A 149 24.15 -10.94 0.83
C VAL A 149 23.47 -9.61 0.58
N GLY A 150 23.97 -8.91 -0.43
CA GLY A 150 23.62 -7.54 -0.78
C GLY A 150 22.15 -7.21 -0.54
N VAL A 151 21.91 -6.06 0.09
CA VAL A 151 20.57 -5.54 0.37
C VAL A 151 19.87 -5.30 -0.97
N TRP A 152 18.94 -6.18 -1.33
CA TRP A 152 18.01 -6.03 -2.46
C TRP A 152 16.88 -5.07 -2.11
#